data_AF-A0A933YBR6-F1
#
_entry.id   AF-A0A933YBR6-F1
#
_cell.length_a   1.000
_cell.length_b   1.000
_cell.length_c   1.000
_cell.angle_alpha   90.00
_cell.angle_beta   90.00
_cell.angle_gamma   90.00
#
_symmetry.space_group_name_H-M   'P 1'
#
loop_
_entity.id
_entity.type
_entity.pdbx_description
1 polymer ?
#
loop_
_entity_poly.entity_id
_entity_poly.type
_entity_poly.pdbx_seq_one_letter_code
_entity_poly.pdbx_strand_id
1 'polypeptide(L)'
;MRKNNIKQIALVVLVLAVPASAYAVTLVGNIQFAVNFTVVGSLTKAATNFLIDHPLDPHNKLLSYSAIESPDVKNIYNGVAIVDGSGEALIQLPSYFLALNKDFRYQFFALDKAMPDLYLKTEVKDNQFVIAGGVPRGRISWQITGNRNDASVRTHQQYSEVEKGPGQIVNKGECIFKPLCM
;
A
#
# COMPACT_ATOMS: atom_id res chain seq x y z
N MET A 1 27.65 -18.20 -66.53
CA MET A 1 27.73 -17.05 -65.59
C MET A 1 26.35 -16.38 -65.53
N ARG A 2 25.55 -16.65 -64.48
CA ARG A 2 24.21 -16.06 -64.28
C ARG A 2 24.37 -14.84 -63.37
N LYS A 3 24.07 -13.64 -63.87
CA LYS A 3 24.03 -12.40 -63.07
C LYS A 3 22.77 -12.40 -62.20
N ASN A 4 22.95 -12.44 -60.88
CA ASN A 4 21.88 -12.23 -59.89
C ASN A 4 21.57 -10.72 -59.84
N ASN A 5 20.37 -10.31 -60.25
CA ASN A 5 19.87 -8.95 -60.00
C ASN A 5 19.04 -8.97 -58.72
N ILE A 6 19.66 -8.60 -57.60
CA ILE A 6 18.98 -8.36 -56.33
C ILE A 6 18.24 -7.02 -56.45
N LYS A 7 16.91 -7.06 -56.51
CA LYS A 7 16.07 -5.86 -56.38
C LYS A 7 16.04 -5.47 -54.90
N GLN A 8 16.65 -4.36 -54.53
CA GLN A 8 16.48 -3.77 -53.20
C GLN A 8 15.02 -3.31 -53.05
N ILE A 9 14.29 -3.90 -52.12
CA ILE A 9 12.96 -3.45 -51.71
C ILE A 9 13.18 -2.43 -50.58
N ALA A 10 12.99 -1.15 -50.88
CA ALA A 10 12.97 -0.12 -49.85
C ALA A 10 11.65 -0.22 -49.07
N LEU A 11 11.73 -0.58 -47.79
CA LEU A 11 10.60 -0.53 -46.87
C LEU A 11 10.44 0.91 -46.38
N VAL A 12 9.49 1.65 -46.97
CA VAL A 12 9.08 2.96 -46.46
C VAL A 12 8.19 2.72 -45.24
N VAL A 13 8.74 2.90 -44.04
CA VAL A 13 7.94 2.92 -42.80
C VAL A 13 7.32 4.31 -42.68
N LEU A 14 6.03 4.41 -43.01
CA LEU A 14 5.23 5.60 -42.76
C LEU A 14 4.98 5.71 -41.25
N VAL A 15 5.73 6.58 -40.56
CA VAL A 15 5.45 6.93 -39.16
C VAL A 15 4.30 7.92 -39.14
N LEU A 16 3.08 7.44 -38.91
CA LEU A 16 1.94 8.28 -38.60
C LEU A 16 2.11 8.83 -37.18
N ALA A 17 2.54 10.10 -37.07
CA ALA A 17 2.48 10.84 -35.82
C ALA A 17 1.01 11.14 -35.50
N VAL A 18 0.39 10.29 -34.68
CA VAL A 18 -0.95 10.59 -34.15
C VAL A 18 -0.78 11.70 -33.10
N PRO A 19 -1.39 12.88 -33.26
CA PRO A 19 -1.32 13.91 -32.23
C PRO A 19 -1.94 13.34 -30.95
N ALA A 20 -1.19 13.39 -29.85
CA ALA A 20 -1.70 13.04 -28.53
C ALA A 20 -2.88 13.95 -28.21
N SER A 21 -4.09 13.47 -28.49
CA SER A 21 -5.31 14.23 -28.28
C SER A 21 -5.64 14.09 -26.80
N ALA A 22 -5.56 15.19 -26.06
CA ALA A 22 -6.03 15.23 -24.69
C ALA A 22 -7.56 15.21 -24.73
N TYR A 23 -8.17 14.06 -24.42
CA TYR A 23 -9.61 13.96 -24.24
C TYR A 23 -9.92 14.32 -22.78
N ALA A 24 -10.71 15.37 -22.57
CA ALA A 24 -11.36 15.60 -21.29
C ALA A 24 -12.60 14.71 -21.22
N VAL A 25 -12.56 13.68 -20.39
CA VAL A 25 -13.69 12.77 -20.16
C VAL A 25 -14.21 13.00 -18.75
N THR A 26 -15.47 13.41 -18.61
CA THR A 26 -16.17 13.43 -17.33
C THR A 26 -17.01 12.17 -17.20
N LEU A 27 -16.65 11.34 -16.22
CA LEU A 27 -17.41 10.15 -15.86
C LEU A 27 -18.27 10.48 -14.64
N VAL A 28 -19.59 10.29 -14.76
CA VAL A 28 -20.54 10.53 -13.67
C VAL A 28 -21.19 9.20 -13.30
N GLY A 29 -21.12 8.84 -12.02
CA GLY A 29 -21.64 7.57 -11.49
C GLY A 29 -20.55 6.54 -11.22
N ASN A 30 -20.96 5.28 -11.04
CA ASN A 30 -20.04 4.18 -10.75
C ASN A 30 -19.28 3.77 -12.01
N ILE A 31 -17.95 3.75 -11.91
CA ILE A 31 -17.06 3.30 -12.97
C ILE A 31 -16.29 2.09 -12.47
N GLN A 32 -16.35 0.99 -13.23
CA GLN A 32 -15.62 -0.23 -12.95
C GLN A 32 -14.64 -0.50 -14.10
N PHE A 33 -13.37 -0.68 -13.73
CA PHE A 33 -12.36 -1.21 -14.64
C PHE A 33 -12.22 -2.71 -14.35
N ALA A 34 -12.40 -3.57 -15.36
CA ALA A 34 -12.31 -5.02 -15.20
C ALA A 34 -10.86 -5.53 -15.06
N VAL A 35 -9.88 -4.65 -15.32
CA VAL A 35 -8.44 -4.92 -15.33
C VAL A 35 -7.70 -3.74 -14.72
N ASN A 36 -6.42 -3.57 -15.06
CA ASN A 36 -5.56 -2.52 -14.51
C ASN A 36 -5.98 -1.11 -14.93
N PHE A 37 -5.94 -0.17 -13.98
CA PHE A 37 -6.08 1.26 -14.21
C PHE A 37 -4.81 1.99 -13.76
N THR A 38 -4.15 2.69 -14.69
CA THR A 38 -2.90 3.42 -14.42
C THR A 38 -3.12 4.92 -14.62
N VAL A 39 -2.78 5.72 -13.61
CA VAL A 39 -2.76 7.19 -13.69
C VAL A 39 -1.29 7.64 -13.71
N VAL A 40 -0.88 8.24 -14.83
CA VAL A 40 0.51 8.71 -15.02
C VAL A 40 0.75 10.08 -14.34
N GLY A 41 -0.30 10.89 -14.20
CA GLY A 41 -0.26 12.19 -13.53
C GLY A 41 -0.72 12.13 -12.07
N SER A 42 -1.17 13.26 -11.54
CA SER A 42 -1.75 13.33 -10.19
C SER A 42 -3.18 12.77 -10.17
N LEU A 43 -3.49 12.01 -9.12
CA LEU A 43 -4.85 11.57 -8.79
C LEU A 43 -5.33 12.34 -7.55
N THR A 44 -6.10 13.40 -7.75
CA THR A 44 -6.80 14.10 -6.66
C THR A 44 -8.13 13.43 -6.37
N LYS A 45 -8.33 12.98 -5.13
CA LYS A 45 -9.54 12.25 -4.70
C LYS A 45 -9.89 12.60 -3.26
N ALA A 46 -11.19 12.57 -2.95
CA ALA A 46 -11.68 12.83 -1.60
C ALA A 46 -11.41 11.65 -0.63
N ALA A 47 -11.40 10.42 -1.14
CA ALA A 47 -11.06 9.21 -0.38
C ALA A 47 -10.38 8.19 -1.28
N THR A 48 -9.49 7.37 -0.70
CA THR A 48 -8.85 6.25 -1.38
C THR A 48 -9.15 5.00 -0.60
N ASN A 49 -10.22 4.30 -0.98
CA ASN A 49 -10.54 3.03 -0.37
C ASN A 49 -10.26 1.91 -1.36
N PHE A 50 -9.81 0.77 -0.86
CA PHE A 50 -9.69 -0.45 -1.64
C PHE A 50 -10.33 -1.60 -0.88
N LEU A 51 -10.91 -2.52 -1.65
CA LEU A 51 -11.54 -3.73 -1.16
C LEU A 51 -10.60 -4.89 -1.44
N ILE A 52 -10.47 -5.81 -0.48
CA ILE A 52 -9.71 -7.05 -0.64
C ILE A 52 -10.55 -8.21 -0.10
N ASP A 53 -10.31 -9.40 -0.63
CA ASP A 53 -10.95 -10.60 -0.11
C ASP A 53 -10.58 -10.81 1.36
N HIS A 54 -11.56 -11.22 2.16
CA HIS A 54 -11.33 -11.51 3.56
C HIS A 54 -10.43 -12.75 3.68
N PRO A 55 -9.29 -12.69 4.39
CA PRO A 55 -8.27 -13.75 4.36
C PRO A 55 -8.74 -15.07 4.97
N LEU A 56 -9.75 -15.03 5.85
CA LEU A 56 -10.33 -16.22 6.51
C LEU A 56 -11.68 -16.64 5.90
N ASP A 57 -12.27 -15.82 5.01
CA ASP A 57 -13.60 -16.06 4.43
C ASP A 57 -13.73 -15.38 3.05
N PRO A 58 -12.85 -15.72 2.09
CA PRO A 58 -12.71 -14.94 0.84
C PRO A 58 -13.92 -15.08 -0.08
N HIS A 59 -14.71 -16.15 0.07
CA HIS A 59 -15.88 -16.39 -0.76
C HIS A 59 -17.11 -15.56 -0.34
N ASN A 60 -17.15 -15.07 0.90
CA ASN A 60 -18.34 -14.43 1.45
C ASN A 60 -18.11 -13.01 1.99
N LYS A 61 -16.86 -12.56 2.15
CA LYS A 61 -16.55 -11.28 2.81
C LYS A 61 -15.46 -10.49 2.09
N LEU A 62 -15.61 -9.17 2.14
CA LEU A 62 -14.59 -8.21 1.76
C LEU A 62 -14.13 -7.41 2.98
N LEU A 63 -12.87 -7.01 2.98
CA LEU A 63 -12.34 -6.00 3.88
C LEU A 63 -12.23 -4.67 3.12
N SER A 64 -12.64 -3.57 3.76
CA SER A 64 -12.52 -2.21 3.22
C SER A 64 -11.47 -1.43 3.99
N TYR A 65 -10.46 -0.93 3.29
CA TYR A 65 -9.34 -0.18 3.86
C TYR A 65 -9.11 1.13 3.14
N SER A 66 -8.60 2.14 3.86
CA SER A 66 -8.05 3.36 3.28
C SER A 66 -6.60 3.14 2.83
N ALA A 67 -6.20 3.73 1.71
CA ALA A 67 -4.83 3.66 1.23
C ALA A 67 -3.89 4.54 2.06
N ILE A 68 -2.76 3.96 2.45
CA ILE A 68 -1.61 4.64 3.05
C ILE A 68 -0.50 4.64 1.98
N GLU A 69 0.10 5.80 1.72
CA GLU A 69 1.24 5.88 0.80
C GLU A 69 2.54 5.55 1.54
N SER A 70 3.06 4.36 1.29
CA SER A 70 4.31 3.83 1.84
C SER A 70 4.96 2.92 0.80
N PRO A 71 6.30 2.79 0.78
CA PRO A 71 6.97 1.82 -0.09
C PRO A 71 6.52 0.37 0.19
N ASP A 72 6.08 0.09 1.43
CA ASP A 72 5.45 -1.18 1.78
C ASP A 72 3.93 -1.02 1.91
N VAL A 73 3.17 -2.07 1.62
CA VAL A 73 1.72 -2.07 1.89
C VAL A 73 1.49 -2.22 3.40
N LYS A 74 1.28 -1.11 4.10
CA LYS A 74 1.10 -1.07 5.56
C LYS A 74 -0.37 -1.18 5.94
N ASN A 75 -0.66 -1.92 7.02
CA ASN A 75 -1.89 -1.77 7.78
C ASN A 75 -1.57 -1.16 9.15
N ILE A 76 -2.42 -0.24 9.60
CA ILE A 76 -2.27 0.47 10.88
C ILE A 76 -3.50 0.16 11.74
N TYR A 77 -3.25 -0.20 13.00
CA TYR A 77 -4.28 -0.40 14.02
C TYR A 77 -3.90 0.45 15.23
N ASN A 78 -4.88 1.10 15.85
CA ASN A 78 -4.63 1.99 16.97
C ASN A 78 -5.81 2.01 17.94
N GLY A 79 -5.58 2.60 19.11
CA GLY A 79 -6.63 2.80 20.10
C GLY A 79 -6.10 3.43 21.37
N VAL A 80 -6.96 3.46 22.38
CA VAL A 80 -6.60 3.83 23.74
C VAL A 80 -6.91 2.66 24.66
N ALA A 81 -5.91 2.23 25.43
CA ALA A 81 -6.04 1.17 26.42
C ALA A 81 -6.03 1.75 27.85
N ILE A 82 -6.73 1.07 28.75
CA ILE A 82 -6.70 1.35 30.19
C ILE A 82 -5.75 0.38 30.86
N VAL A 83 -4.85 0.91 31.69
CA VAL A 83 -3.94 0.13 32.52
C VAL A 83 -4.71 -0.49 33.68
N ASP A 84 -4.59 -1.79 33.86
CA ASP A 84 -5.21 -2.56 34.93
C ASP A 84 -4.53 -2.37 36.30
N GLY A 85 -4.97 -3.13 37.30
CA GLY A 85 -4.42 -3.06 38.66
C GLY A 85 -2.96 -3.52 38.79
N SER A 86 -2.44 -4.28 37.81
CA SER A 86 -1.06 -4.78 37.77
C SER A 86 -0.10 -3.83 37.06
N GLY A 87 -0.60 -2.73 36.49
CA GLY A 87 0.21 -1.82 35.68
C GLY A 87 0.35 -2.25 34.22
N GLU A 88 -0.55 -3.12 33.76
CA GLU A 88 -0.52 -3.69 32.41
C GLU A 88 -1.74 -3.28 31.59
N ALA A 89 -1.56 -3.16 30.29
CA ALA A 89 -2.63 -2.98 29.32
C ALA A 89 -2.54 -4.11 28.30
N LEU A 90 -3.56 -4.98 28.30
CA LEU A 90 -3.75 -5.99 27.26
C LEU A 90 -4.48 -5.36 26.07
N ILE A 91 -3.88 -5.42 24.89
CA ILE A 91 -4.48 -4.93 23.65
C ILE A 91 -4.93 -6.15 22.85
N GLN A 92 -6.23 -6.24 22.59
CA GLN A 92 -6.81 -7.24 21.69
C GLN A 92 -6.87 -6.69 20.26
N LEU A 93 -6.28 -7.43 19.32
CA LEU A 93 -6.34 -7.14 17.90
C LEU A 93 -7.44 -7.99 17.23
N PRO A 94 -7.94 -7.59 16.05
CA PRO A 94 -8.87 -8.40 15.29
C PRO A 94 -8.34 -9.81 15.02
N SER A 95 -9.21 -10.81 14.99
CA SER A 95 -8.82 -12.22 14.84
C SER A 95 -8.05 -12.54 13.55
N TYR A 96 -8.20 -11.72 12.52
CA TYR A 96 -7.47 -11.83 11.25
C TYR A 96 -6.11 -11.12 11.25
N PHE A 97 -5.72 -10.42 12.32
CA PHE A 97 -4.54 -9.54 12.32
C PHE A 97 -3.27 -10.30 11.97
N LEU A 98 -2.97 -11.42 12.65
CA LEU A 98 -1.78 -12.23 12.38
C LEU A 98 -1.78 -12.92 11.01
N ALA A 99 -2.96 -13.20 10.45
CA ALA A 99 -3.07 -13.78 9.11
C ALA A 99 -2.78 -12.74 8.02
N LEU A 100 -3.17 -11.49 8.25
CA LEU A 100 -3.05 -10.40 7.29
C LEU A 100 -1.75 -9.60 7.43
N ASN A 101 -1.03 -9.70 8.55
CA ASN A 101 0.10 -8.81 8.86
C ASN A 101 1.34 -9.58 9.32
N LYS A 102 2.51 -9.02 9.01
CA LYS A 102 3.82 -9.43 9.51
C LYS A 102 4.69 -8.19 9.80
N ASP A 103 5.91 -8.38 10.28
CA ASP A 103 6.91 -7.33 10.49
C ASP A 103 6.39 -6.13 11.31
N PHE A 104 6.03 -6.40 12.57
CA PHE A 104 5.33 -5.42 13.40
C PHE A 104 6.23 -4.29 13.90
N ARG A 105 5.64 -3.11 14.06
CA ARG A 105 6.22 -1.94 14.74
C ARG A 105 5.20 -1.39 15.73
N TYR A 106 5.67 -1.02 16.91
CA TYR A 106 4.85 -0.56 18.03
C TYR A 106 5.18 0.88 18.37
N GLN A 107 4.17 1.69 18.64
CA GLN A 107 4.30 3.02 19.21
C GLN A 107 3.24 3.19 20.29
N PHE A 108 3.61 3.74 21.44
CA PHE A 108 2.66 4.02 22.50
C PHE A 108 3.12 5.17 23.38
N PHE A 109 2.16 5.95 23.85
CA PHE A 109 2.37 7.12 24.69
C PHE A 109 1.38 7.13 25.85
N ALA A 110 1.88 7.51 27.03
CA ALA A 110 1.03 7.79 28.17
C ALA A 110 0.14 9.01 27.89
N LEU A 111 -1.13 8.93 28.28
CA LEU A 111 -2.06 10.05 28.29
C LEU A 111 -2.33 10.51 29.71
N ASP A 112 -2.66 11.79 29.87
CA ASP A 112 -3.10 12.48 31.09
C ASP A 112 -2.02 12.59 32.21
N LYS A 113 -1.15 11.60 32.37
CA LYS A 113 -0.04 11.59 33.32
C LYS A 113 1.18 10.90 32.74
N ALA A 114 2.38 11.34 33.14
CA ALA A 114 3.62 10.69 32.76
C ALA A 114 3.68 9.26 33.31
N MET A 115 4.13 8.32 32.48
CA MET A 115 4.41 6.93 32.84
C MET A 115 5.75 6.55 32.19
N PRO A 116 6.89 6.96 32.78
CA PRO A 116 8.20 6.83 32.16
C PRO A 116 8.65 5.37 32.01
N ASP A 117 8.06 4.47 32.80
CA ASP A 117 8.39 3.04 32.80
C ASP A 117 7.58 2.25 31.75
N LEU A 118 6.86 2.89 30.82
CA LEU A 118 6.12 2.14 29.80
C LEU A 118 7.05 1.37 28.87
N TYR A 119 6.81 0.07 28.71
CA TYR A 119 7.51 -0.79 27.76
C TYR A 119 6.59 -1.87 27.17
N LEU A 120 7.00 -2.42 26.03
CA LEU A 120 6.34 -3.58 25.42
C LEU A 120 6.75 -4.84 26.20
N LYS A 121 5.83 -5.41 26.98
CA LYS A 121 6.08 -6.62 27.77
C LYS A 121 5.99 -7.89 26.92
N THR A 122 5.06 -7.92 25.99
CA THR A 122 4.85 -9.07 25.11
C THR A 122 4.51 -8.56 23.72
N GLU A 123 5.30 -8.97 22.72
CA GLU A 123 4.97 -8.76 21.31
C GLU A 123 3.67 -9.48 20.91
N VAL A 124 3.15 -9.18 19.72
CA VAL A 124 1.92 -9.81 19.25
C VAL A 124 2.05 -11.33 19.24
N LYS A 125 1.15 -11.98 19.98
CA LYS A 125 0.90 -13.40 19.96
C LYS A 125 -0.59 -13.63 20.17
N ASP A 126 -1.18 -14.60 19.48
CA ASP A 126 -2.62 -14.93 19.62
C ASP A 126 -3.55 -13.71 19.41
N ASN A 127 -3.19 -12.83 18.46
CA ASN A 127 -3.85 -11.55 18.18
C ASN A 127 -3.97 -10.61 19.39
N GLN A 128 -2.98 -10.61 20.28
CA GLN A 128 -2.90 -9.66 21.39
C GLN A 128 -1.45 -9.31 21.70
N PHE A 129 -1.23 -8.16 22.34
CA PHE A 129 0.07 -7.76 22.87
C PHE A 129 -0.12 -7.00 24.19
N VAL A 130 0.94 -6.90 24.98
CA VAL A 130 0.89 -6.31 26.32
C VAL A 130 1.87 -5.16 26.45
N ILE A 131 1.36 -4.00 26.87
CA ILE A 131 2.17 -2.87 27.34
C ILE A 131 2.16 -2.89 28.87
N ALA A 132 3.32 -2.78 29.50
CA ALA A 132 3.46 -2.79 30.96
C ALA A 132 4.22 -1.56 31.46
N GLY A 133 4.35 -1.44 32.79
CA GLY A 133 4.97 -0.29 33.44
C GLY A 133 4.07 0.95 33.49
N GLY A 134 2.77 0.74 33.28
CA GLY A 134 1.77 1.76 33.51
C GLY A 134 1.39 1.87 34.97
N VAL A 135 0.75 2.97 35.32
CA VAL A 135 0.12 3.17 36.63
C VAL A 135 -1.37 2.81 36.53
N PRO A 136 -1.96 2.12 37.53
CA PRO A 136 -3.35 1.68 37.47
C PRO A 136 -4.33 2.79 37.06
N ARG A 137 -5.30 2.41 36.22
CA ARG A 137 -6.29 3.30 35.57
C ARG A 137 -5.68 4.38 34.67
N GLY A 138 -4.38 4.29 34.39
CA GLY A 138 -3.71 5.10 33.38
C GLY A 138 -4.27 4.82 31.99
N ARG A 139 -4.10 5.78 31.08
CA ARG A 139 -4.51 5.65 29.69
C ARG A 139 -3.28 5.65 28.79
N ILE A 140 -3.26 4.75 27.83
CA ILE A 140 -2.17 4.61 26.86
C ILE A 140 -2.77 4.75 25.46
N SER A 141 -2.32 5.75 24.70
CA SER A 141 -2.54 5.79 23.26
C SER A 141 -1.56 4.84 22.60
N TRP A 142 -2.05 3.91 21.77
CA TRP A 142 -1.20 2.91 21.13
C TRP A 142 -1.47 2.83 19.63
N GLN A 143 -0.43 2.46 18.90
CA GLN A 143 -0.47 2.12 17.50
C GLN A 143 0.41 0.91 17.24
N ILE A 144 -0.08 -0.01 16.42
CA ILE A 144 0.71 -1.07 15.81
C ILE A 144 0.59 -0.99 14.29
N THR A 145 1.73 -1.10 13.63
CA THR A 145 1.85 -1.13 12.17
C THR A 145 2.37 -2.49 11.75
N GLY A 146 1.77 -3.08 10.72
CA GLY A 146 2.22 -4.32 10.11
C GLY A 146 2.35 -4.21 8.60
N ASN A 147 3.31 -4.94 8.04
CA ASN A 147 3.39 -5.21 6.62
C ASN A 147 2.29 -6.20 6.22
N ARG A 148 1.52 -5.86 5.20
CA ARG A 148 0.44 -6.72 4.71
C ARG A 148 1.00 -8.03 4.13
N ASN A 149 0.32 -9.13 4.41
CA ASN A 149 0.77 -10.51 4.20
C ASN A 149 -0.36 -11.45 3.75
N ASP A 150 -1.28 -11.01 2.90
CA ASP A 150 -2.21 -11.94 2.23
C ASP A 150 -1.64 -12.44 0.89
N ALA A 151 -2.36 -13.37 0.26
CA ALA A 151 -1.95 -14.00 -1.00
C ALA A 151 -1.66 -12.97 -2.10
N SER A 152 -2.45 -11.90 -2.19
CA SER A 152 -2.30 -10.88 -3.24
C SER A 152 -0.94 -10.19 -3.16
N VAL A 153 -0.52 -9.75 -1.97
CA VAL A 153 0.75 -9.03 -1.77
C VAL A 153 1.96 -9.97 -1.93
N ARG A 154 1.78 -11.27 -1.63
CA ARG A 154 2.84 -12.27 -1.85
C ARG A 154 3.07 -12.59 -3.33
N THR A 155 2.02 -12.61 -4.15
CA THR A 155 2.14 -12.94 -5.58
C THR A 155 2.36 -11.71 -6.47
N HIS A 156 1.97 -10.53 -6.01
CA HIS A 156 2.17 -9.26 -6.71
C HIS A 156 3.08 -8.37 -5.89
N GLN A 157 4.37 -8.70 -5.92
CA GLN A 157 5.37 -7.96 -5.17
C GLN A 157 5.42 -6.51 -5.64
N GLN A 158 5.11 -5.59 -4.71
CA GLN A 158 5.27 -4.17 -4.94
C GLN A 158 6.76 -3.84 -4.79
N TYR A 159 7.36 -3.28 -5.84
CA TYR A 159 8.73 -2.81 -5.82
C TYR A 159 8.73 -1.34 -5.40
N SER A 160 9.53 -0.98 -4.39
CA SER A 160 9.68 0.41 -3.95
C SER A 160 10.36 1.29 -4.99
N GLU A 161 11.13 0.67 -5.89
CA GLU A 161 11.83 1.33 -6.99
C GLU A 161 11.86 0.38 -8.20
N VAL A 162 11.61 0.93 -9.38
CA VAL A 162 11.69 0.21 -10.65
C VAL A 162 12.52 1.03 -11.64
N GLU A 163 13.38 0.35 -12.39
CA GLU A 163 14.16 0.98 -13.45
C GLU A 163 13.24 1.50 -14.55
N LYS A 164 13.49 2.72 -15.03
CA LYS A 164 12.85 3.26 -16.23
C LYS A 164 13.30 2.48 -17.48
N GLY A 165 12.43 2.30 -18.46
CA GLY A 165 12.78 1.58 -19.68
C GLY A 165 11.58 1.03 -20.45
N PRO A 166 11.83 0.16 -21.46
CA PRO A 166 10.78 -0.44 -22.27
C PRO A 166 9.73 -1.15 -21.41
N GLY A 167 8.45 -0.83 -21.62
CA GLY A 167 7.33 -1.38 -20.84
C GLY A 167 7.01 -0.63 -19.54
N GLN A 168 7.73 0.44 -19.22
CA GLN A 168 7.43 1.35 -18.10
C GLN A 168 6.77 2.64 -18.58
N ILE A 169 6.33 3.48 -17.63
CA ILE A 169 5.61 4.74 -17.90
C ILE A 169 6.46 5.74 -18.71
N VAL A 170 7.78 5.73 -18.52
CA VAL A 170 8.74 6.56 -19.26
C VAL A 170 10.01 5.77 -19.56
N ASN A 171 10.69 6.12 -20.65
CA ASN A 171 11.99 5.54 -20.97
C ASN A 171 13.08 6.05 -20.02
N LYS A 172 14.23 5.36 -20.02
CA LYS A 172 15.41 5.83 -19.29
C LYS A 172 15.86 7.17 -19.87
N GLY A 173 16.06 8.15 -19.00
CA GLY A 173 16.38 9.54 -19.38
C GLY A 173 15.18 10.48 -19.54
N GLU A 174 13.94 9.96 -19.52
CA GLU A 174 12.72 10.78 -19.60
C GLU A 174 12.12 11.01 -18.20
N CYS A 175 11.48 12.17 -18.00
CA CYS A 175 10.72 12.49 -16.79
C CYS A 175 9.22 12.47 -17.05
N ILE A 176 8.46 11.91 -16.09
CA ILE A 176 6.99 12.01 -16.04
C ILE A 176 6.59 13.49 -15.90
N PHE A 177 7.24 14.21 -14.98
CA PHE A 177 7.09 15.66 -14.83
C PHE A 177 8.32 16.36 -15.40
N LYS A 178 8.18 16.92 -16.61
CA LYS A 178 9.29 17.47 -17.41
C LYS A 178 10.23 18.42 -16.64
N PRO A 179 9.76 19.31 -15.74
CA PRO A 179 10.65 20.17 -14.97
C PRO A 179 11.65 19.50 -14.04
N LEU A 180 11.50 18.21 -13.72
CA LEU A 180 12.48 17.46 -12.92
C LEU A 180 13.70 16.98 -13.71
N CYS A 181 13.65 17.08 -15.05
CA CYS A 181 14.74 16.67 -15.94
C CYS A 181 15.40 17.87 -16.66
N MET A 182 15.10 19.11 -16.23
CA MET A 182 15.70 20.34 -16.77
C MET A 182 16.87 20.80 -15.91
#